data_AF-A0A2S7KV09-F1
#
_entry.id   AF-A0A2S7KV09-F1
#
_cell.length_a   1.000
_cell.length_b   1.000
_cell.length_c   1.000
_cell.angle_alpha   90.00
_cell.angle_beta   90.00
_cell.angle_gamma   90.00
#
_symmetry.space_group_name_H-M   'P 1'
#
loop_
_entity.id
_entity.type
_entity.pdbx_description
1 polymer ?
#
loop_
_entity_poly.entity_id
_entity_poly.type
_entity_poly.pdbx_seq_one_letter_code
_entity_poly.pdbx_strand_id
1 'polypeptide(L)'
;MNREREREREREREREREREREREREREQTIVFMDKSTYYVTIENYVELHIGDKSTTKTTKEIVSWVHVAISNKKRNFTINYHKIKKKYVQLYLNEFVYKLNRRYFGEKIFDRLKIANITRL
;
A
#
# COMPACT_ATOMS: atom_id res chain seq x y z
N MET A 1 -27.55 26.52 -20.99
CA MET A 1 -26.26 26.57 -21.71
C MET A 1 -25.07 27.02 -20.83
N ASN A 2 -25.17 28.05 -19.98
CA ASN A 2 -24.04 28.48 -19.11
C ASN A 2 -23.74 27.54 -17.92
N ARG A 3 -24.76 26.98 -17.27
CA ARG A 3 -24.57 26.09 -16.09
C ARG A 3 -23.84 24.79 -16.41
N GLU A 4 -24.00 24.24 -17.61
CA GLU A 4 -23.28 23.04 -18.03
C GLU A 4 -21.80 23.31 -18.30
N ARG A 5 -21.49 24.43 -18.97
CA ARG A 5 -20.10 24.87 -19.18
C ARG A 5 -19.39 25.18 -17.86
N GLU A 6 -20.10 25.72 -16.88
CA GLU A 6 -19.55 25.97 -15.54
C GLU A 6 -19.23 24.66 -14.81
N ARG A 7 -20.14 23.68 -14.82
CA ARG A 7 -19.92 22.36 -14.24
C ARG A 7 -18.79 21.60 -14.92
N GLU A 8 -18.64 21.75 -16.24
CA GLU A 8 -17.58 21.11 -17.01
C GLU A 8 -16.20 21.69 -16.66
N ARG A 9 -16.11 23.02 -16.54
CA ARG A 9 -14.90 23.71 -16.05
C ARG A 9 -14.55 23.33 -14.62
N GLU A 10 -15.55 23.12 -13.76
CA GLU A 10 -15.33 22.73 -12.37
C GLU A 10 -14.77 21.30 -12.26
N ARG A 11 -15.32 20.36 -13.04
CA ARG A 11 -14.79 18.99 -13.16
C ARG A 11 -13.38 18.95 -13.74
N GLU A 12 -13.08 19.82 -14.71
CA GLU A 12 -11.75 19.90 -15.31
C GLU A 12 -10.70 20.39 -14.30
N ARG A 13 -11.04 21.42 -13.51
CA ARG A 13 -10.20 21.89 -12.39
C ARG A 13 -9.99 20.83 -11.31
N GLU A 14 -11.02 20.05 -11.01
CA GLU A 14 -10.92 18.97 -10.02
C GLU A 14 -9.98 17.85 -10.50
N ARG A 15 -10.07 17.45 -11.77
CA ARG A 15 -9.15 16.48 -12.39
C ARG A 15 -7.71 17.00 -12.43
N GLU A 16 -7.53 18.29 -12.67
CA GLU A 16 -6.21 18.92 -12.69
C GLU A 16 -5.56 18.92 -11.30
N ARG A 17 -6.33 19.27 -10.25
CA ARG A 17 -5.89 19.16 -8.84
C ARG A 17 -5.58 17.73 -8.44
N GLU A 18 -6.34 16.76 -8.92
CA GLU A 18 -6.09 15.34 -8.64
C GLU A 18 -4.77 14.87 -9.27
N ARG A 19 -4.51 15.25 -10.52
CA ARG A 19 -3.24 15.00 -11.23
C ARG A 19 -2.06 15.68 -10.54
N GLU A 20 -2.24 16.90 -10.05
CA GLU A 20 -1.20 17.63 -9.32
C GLU A 20 -0.85 16.92 -8.01
N ARG A 21 -1.85 16.51 -7.22
CA ARG A 21 -1.66 15.68 -6.00
C ARG A 21 -1.07 14.30 -6.26
N GLU A 22 -1.25 13.76 -7.46
CA GLU A 22 -0.65 12.49 -7.87
C GLU A 22 0.84 12.69 -8.19
N ARG A 23 1.18 13.73 -8.96
CA ARG A 23 2.58 14.12 -9.21
C ARG A 23 3.32 14.50 -7.93
N GLU A 24 2.64 15.13 -6.98
CA GLU A 24 3.22 15.49 -5.69
C GLU A 24 3.55 14.25 -4.84
N ARG A 25 2.70 13.21 -4.90
CA ARG A 25 2.97 11.90 -4.29
C ARG A 25 4.09 11.12 -4.98
N GLU A 26 4.22 11.26 -6.31
CA GLU A 26 5.38 10.72 -7.04
C GLU A 26 6.68 11.48 -6.73
N ARG A 27 6.59 12.75 -6.29
CA ARG A 27 7.73 13.55 -5.84
C ARG A 27 8.10 13.35 -4.37
N GLU A 28 7.30 12.62 -3.58
CA GLU A 28 7.72 12.22 -2.24
C GLU A 28 8.90 11.26 -2.37
N GLN A 29 10.07 11.77 -1.98
CA GLN A 29 11.32 11.03 -1.91
C GLN A 29 11.12 9.76 -1.07
N THR A 30 10.84 8.64 -1.74
CA THR A 30 10.48 7.41 -1.04
C THR A 30 11.77 6.66 -0.74
N ILE A 31 12.15 6.65 0.54
CA ILE A 31 13.29 5.87 1.02
C ILE A 31 12.79 4.48 1.37
N VAL A 32 13.38 3.46 0.76
CA VAL A 32 13.01 2.06 0.98
C VAL A 32 14.16 1.30 1.62
N PHE A 33 13.85 0.66 2.75
CA PHE A 33 14.75 -0.26 3.45
C PHE A 33 14.37 -1.70 3.09
N MET A 34 15.31 -2.47 2.55
CA MET A 34 15.07 -3.88 2.21
C MET A 34 16.16 -4.79 2.78
N ASP A 35 15.76 -6.04 3.04
CA ASP A 35 16.73 -7.13 3.15
C ASP A 35 17.28 -7.39 1.75
N LYS A 36 18.60 -7.42 1.59
CA LYS A 36 19.37 -7.44 0.31
C LYS A 36 19.11 -8.69 -0.56
N SER A 37 17.85 -8.96 -0.85
CA SER A 37 17.30 -10.14 -1.48
C SER A 37 17.33 -10.00 -2.99
N THR A 38 17.74 -11.07 -3.66
CA THR A 38 17.84 -11.12 -5.14
C THR A 38 16.49 -11.22 -5.83
N TYR A 39 15.38 -11.35 -5.10
CA TYR A 39 14.05 -11.46 -5.68
C TYR A 39 13.44 -10.10 -6.08
N TYR A 40 13.92 -9.00 -5.51
CA TYR A 40 13.32 -7.67 -5.68
C TYR A 40 14.31 -6.67 -6.31
N VAL A 41 15.00 -7.09 -7.37
CA VAL A 41 16.10 -6.33 -8.00
C VAL A 41 15.63 -5.03 -8.67
N THR A 42 14.38 -4.96 -9.10
CA THR A 42 13.89 -3.82 -9.89
C THR A 42 13.41 -2.64 -9.06
N ILE A 43 13.23 -2.80 -7.74
CA ILE A 43 12.68 -1.74 -6.88
C ILE A 43 13.63 -0.53 -6.81
N GLU A 44 14.94 -0.77 -6.92
CA GLU A 44 15.98 0.26 -6.98
C GLU A 44 15.74 1.31 -8.08
N ASN A 45 15.10 0.91 -9.19
CA ASN A 45 14.85 1.80 -10.33
C ASN A 45 13.66 2.76 -10.10
N TYR A 46 12.86 2.53 -9.06
CA TYR A 46 11.61 3.26 -8.80
C TYR A 46 11.67 4.12 -7.54
N VAL A 47 12.75 4.06 -6.77
CA VAL A 47 12.87 4.72 -5.47
C VAL A 47 14.13 5.58 -5.43
N GLU A 48 14.06 6.71 -4.74
CA GLU A 48 15.18 7.64 -4.70
C GLU A 48 16.36 7.10 -3.91
N LEU A 49 16.09 6.41 -2.80
CA LEU A 49 17.12 5.80 -1.97
C LEU A 49 16.70 4.39 -1.57
N HIS A 50 17.46 3.41 -2.06
CA HIS A 50 17.33 2.02 -1.66
C HIS A 50 18.46 1.64 -0.69
N ILE A 51 18.11 1.39 0.57
CA ILE A 51 19.05 0.93 1.60
C ILE A 51 18.86 -0.58 1.79
N GLY A 52 19.74 -1.35 1.14
CA GLY A 52 19.78 -2.80 1.26
C GLY A 52 20.84 -3.24 2.26
N ASP A 53 20.43 -3.73 3.43
CA ASP A 53 21.33 -4.37 4.40
C ASP A 53 21.07 -5.87 4.48
N LYS A 54 22.11 -6.68 4.69
CA LYS A 54 21.93 -8.12 4.92
C LYS A 54 21.42 -8.31 6.35
N SER A 55 20.36 -9.08 6.53
CA SER A 55 19.80 -9.33 7.86
C SER A 55 20.82 -9.96 8.82
N THR A 56 21.42 -9.14 9.69
CA THR A 56 22.16 -9.61 10.87
C THR A 56 21.26 -9.61 12.10
N THR A 57 21.67 -10.28 13.18
CA THR A 57 20.91 -10.33 14.44
C THR A 57 20.67 -8.94 15.05
N LYS A 58 21.54 -7.96 14.78
CA LYS A 58 21.34 -6.55 15.14
C LYS A 58 20.35 -5.85 14.20
N THR A 59 20.57 -5.93 12.88
CA THR A 59 19.70 -5.28 11.88
C THR A 59 18.25 -5.76 11.97
N THR A 60 18.05 -7.05 12.29
CA THR A 60 16.73 -7.67 12.45
C THR A 60 15.96 -7.12 13.66
N LYS A 61 16.66 -6.79 14.75
CA LYS A 61 16.06 -6.21 15.96
C LYS A 61 15.64 -4.76 15.78
N GLU A 62 16.33 -4.00 14.95
CA GLU A 62 16.09 -2.57 14.78
C GLU A 62 15.15 -2.31 13.59
N ILE A 63 15.55 -2.75 12.38
CA ILE A 63 14.84 -2.44 11.12
C ILE A 63 13.65 -3.39 10.90
N VAL A 64 13.83 -4.69 11.16
CA VAL A 64 12.82 -5.73 10.87
C VAL A 64 11.82 -5.90 12.02
N SER A 65 11.96 -5.14 13.11
CA SER A 65 11.05 -5.17 14.26
C SER A 65 9.58 -4.97 13.85
N TRP A 66 9.30 -3.98 13.00
CA TRP A 66 7.97 -3.72 12.46
C TRP A 66 7.43 -4.86 11.60
N VAL A 67 8.28 -5.55 10.84
CA VAL A 67 7.91 -6.73 10.06
C VAL A 67 7.53 -7.88 11.00
N HIS A 68 8.28 -8.10 12.09
CA HIS A 68 7.93 -9.10 13.10
C HIS A 68 6.59 -8.80 13.78
N VAL A 69 6.32 -7.52 14.10
CA VAL A 69 5.03 -7.07 14.63
C VAL A 69 3.91 -7.32 13.63
N ALA A 70 4.10 -6.96 12.35
CA ALA A 70 3.12 -7.18 11.30
C ALA A 70 2.81 -8.68 11.09
N ILE A 71 3.83 -9.54 11.06
CA ILE A 71 3.66 -11.00 10.97
C ILE A 71 2.92 -11.54 12.19
N SER A 72 3.24 -11.07 13.40
CA SER A 72 2.58 -11.51 14.63
C SER A 72 1.11 -11.11 14.66
N ASN A 73 0.81 -9.85 14.28
CA ASN A 73 -0.56 -9.34 14.16
C ASN A 73 -1.36 -10.14 13.12
N LYS A 74 -0.74 -10.46 11.99
CA LYS A 74 -1.35 -11.28 10.94
C LYS A 74 -1.66 -12.70 11.41
N LYS A 75 -0.73 -13.36 12.10
CA LYS A 75 -0.96 -14.69 12.68
C LYS A 75 -2.16 -14.66 13.63
N ARG A 76 -2.20 -13.67 14.54
CA ARG A 76 -3.32 -13.49 15.46
C ARG A 76 -4.64 -13.23 14.73
N ASN A 77 -4.62 -12.37 13.72
CA ASN A 77 -5.78 -12.06 12.89
C ASN A 77 -6.34 -13.32 12.21
N PHE A 78 -5.46 -14.16 11.68
CA PHE A 78 -5.87 -15.39 11.02
C PHE A 78 -6.52 -16.39 11.97
N THR A 79 -5.95 -16.54 13.17
CA THR A 79 -6.51 -17.42 14.20
C THR A 79 -7.85 -16.92 14.74
N ILE A 80 -8.03 -15.60 14.89
CA ILE A 80 -9.28 -15.03 15.42
C ILE A 80 -10.40 -15.05 14.37
N ASN A 81 -10.13 -14.58 13.16
CA ASN A 81 -11.18 -14.32 12.16
C ASN A 81 -11.52 -15.55 11.31
N TYR A 82 -10.60 -16.50 11.14
CA TYR A 82 -10.82 -17.66 10.30
C TYR A 82 -10.66 -18.95 11.11
N HIS A 83 -11.79 -19.62 11.37
CA HIS A 83 -11.78 -20.92 12.07
C HIS A 83 -11.04 -22.02 11.30
N LYS A 84 -10.96 -21.92 9.96
CA LYS A 84 -10.19 -22.83 9.09
C LYS A 84 -9.56 -22.07 7.93
N ILE A 85 -8.23 -22.10 7.85
CA ILE A 85 -7.48 -21.48 6.76
C ILE A 85 -7.32 -22.50 5.63
N LYS A 86 -7.93 -22.24 4.47
CA LYS A 86 -7.75 -23.06 3.27
C LYS A 86 -6.59 -22.49 2.45
N LYS A 87 -5.64 -23.34 2.03
CA LYS A 87 -4.46 -22.93 1.24
C LYS A 87 -4.84 -22.16 -0.03
N LYS A 88 -5.93 -22.56 -0.70
CA LYS A 88 -6.44 -21.90 -1.92
C LYS A 88 -6.86 -20.43 -1.73
N TYR A 89 -7.11 -19.99 -0.51
CA TYR A 89 -7.55 -18.62 -0.23
C TYR A 89 -6.53 -17.80 0.55
N VAL A 90 -5.29 -18.32 0.71
CA VAL A 90 -4.25 -17.61 1.47
C VAL A 90 -4.03 -16.22 0.91
N GLN A 91 -3.92 -16.07 -0.41
CA GLN A 91 -3.74 -14.75 -1.03
C GLN A 91 -4.89 -13.79 -0.71
N LEU A 92 -6.15 -14.25 -0.73
CA LEU A 92 -7.29 -13.41 -0.35
C LEU A 92 -7.23 -12.97 1.12
N TYR A 93 -6.84 -13.87 2.03
CA TYR A 93 -6.65 -13.52 3.44
C TYR A 93 -5.50 -12.51 3.64
N LEU A 94 -4.42 -12.64 2.84
CA LEU A 94 -3.33 -11.67 2.82
C LEU A 94 -3.80 -10.30 2.36
N ASN A 95 -4.52 -10.28 1.24
CA ASN A 95 -5.04 -9.07 0.62
C ASN A 95 -6.00 -8.34 1.57
N GLU A 96 -6.89 -9.08 2.25
CA GLU A 96 -7.80 -8.52 3.25
C GLU A 96 -7.03 -7.94 4.46
N PHE A 97 -6.02 -8.64 4.96
CA PHE A 97 -5.17 -8.15 6.04
C PHE A 97 -4.46 -6.84 5.65
N VAL A 98 -3.84 -6.80 4.47
CA VAL A 98 -3.14 -5.61 3.96
C VAL A 98 -4.12 -4.44 3.76
N TYR A 99 -5.28 -4.68 3.18
CA TYR A 99 -6.32 -3.66 3.04
C TYR A 99 -6.76 -3.10 4.39
N LYS A 100 -7.01 -3.95 5.39
CA LYS A 100 -7.39 -3.54 6.75
C LYS A 100 -6.30 -2.75 7.48
N LEU A 101 -5.04 -3.07 7.22
CA LEU A 101 -3.90 -2.35 7.78
C LEU A 101 -3.75 -0.97 7.13
N ASN A 102 -3.82 -0.91 5.80
CA ASN A 102 -3.60 0.31 5.03
C ASN A 102 -4.78 1.29 5.07
N ARG A 103 -6.02 0.82 5.23
CA ARG A 103 -7.21 1.69 5.25
C ARG A 103 -7.21 2.76 6.33
N ARG A 104 -6.41 2.59 7.39
CA ARG A 104 -6.23 3.59 8.47
C ARG A 104 -5.59 4.89 7.95
N TYR A 105 -4.83 4.79 6.86
CA TYR A 105 -4.09 5.90 6.26
C TYR A 105 -4.78 6.45 4.99
N PHE A 106 -5.96 5.94 4.63
CA PHE A 106 -6.62 6.36 3.39
C PHE A 106 -7.40 7.67 3.51
N GLY A 107 -7.72 8.12 4.74
CA GLY A 107 -8.50 9.34 4.97
C GLY A 107 -9.82 9.33 4.19
N GLU A 108 -10.13 10.43 3.52
CA GLU A 108 -11.33 10.59 2.69
C GLU A 108 -11.36 9.66 1.45
N LYS A 109 -10.19 9.18 1.00
CA LYS A 109 -10.06 8.34 -0.21
C LYS A 109 -10.44 6.88 0.03
N ILE A 110 -10.94 6.53 1.20
CA ILE A 110 -11.27 5.14 1.57
C ILE A 110 -12.29 4.52 0.61
N PHE A 111 -13.26 5.32 0.13
CA PHE A 111 -14.28 4.85 -0.78
C PHE A 111 -13.74 4.58 -2.19
N ASP A 112 -12.91 5.48 -2.72
CA ASP A 112 -12.33 5.29 -4.06
C ASP A 112 -11.30 4.16 -4.08
N ARG A 113 -10.53 3.99 -2.99
CA ARG A 113 -9.63 2.84 -2.82
C ARG A 113 -10.40 1.52 -2.74
N LEU A 114 -11.58 1.52 -2.11
CA LEU A 114 -12.45 0.34 -2.09
C LEU A 114 -12.95 -0.01 -3.49
N LYS A 115 -13.37 0.98 -4.30
CA LYS A 115 -13.79 0.73 -5.69
C LYS A 115 -12.66 0.09 -6.50
N ILE A 116 -11.45 0.66 -6.43
CA ILE A 116 -10.27 0.13 -7.11
C ILE A 116 -10.02 -1.31 -6.69
N ALA A 117 -9.99 -1.60 -5.38
CA ALA A 117 -9.78 -2.96 -4.88
C ALA A 117 -10.81 -3.98 -5.39
N ASN A 118 -12.06 -3.57 -5.64
CA ASN A 118 -13.09 -4.43 -6.21
C ASN A 118 -12.91 -4.64 -7.73
N ILE A 119 -12.45 -3.63 -8.46
CA ILE A 119 -12.28 -3.69 -9.92
C ILE A 119 -11.01 -4.47 -10.29
N THR A 120 -9.92 -4.26 -9.56
CA THR A 120 -8.60 -4.85 -9.88
C THR A 120 -8.51 -6.36 -9.56
N ARG A 121 -9.59 -6.97 -9.05
CA ARG A 121 -9.70 -8.41 -8.74
C ARG A 121 -8.53 -8.90 -7.86
N LEU A 122 -8.73 -8.83 -6.54
CA LEU A 122 -7.86 -9.47 -5.53
C LEU A 122 -7.73 -10.99 -5.73
#